data_AF-A0A5D2J1N4-F1
#
_entry.id   AF-A0A5D2J1N4-F1
#
_cell.length_a   1.000
_cell.length_b   1.000
_cell.length_c   1.000
_cell.angle_alpha   90.00
_cell.angle_beta   90.00
_cell.angle_gamma   90.00
#
_symmetry.space_group_name_H-M   'P 1'
#
loop_
_entity.id
_entity.type
_entity.pdbx_description
1 polymer ?
#
loop_
_entity_poly.entity_id
_entity_poly.type
_entity_poly.pdbx_seq_one_letter_code
_entity_poly.pdbx_strand_id
1 'polypeptide(L)'
;MKPRSAPNNGTHNKNKLARAFQRVINLRTASKIASTNGVGIGTYSHGDDGDDVKRKAGLKALIAMVFASVTSIKAAYAELQMAQHPYDGEAIQVADQAVVEQLKVLSELRHKFLKQDLDLSPQVTLMLAEIQEQQSMMRTYDITIKNLESDIEEKDSAIDLHHKQLEH
;
A
#
# COMPACT_ATOMS: atom_id res chain seq x y z
N MET A 1 -28.07 -35.83 36.47
CA MET A 1 -27.65 -34.40 36.46
C MET A 1 -26.89 -34.16 35.16
N LYS A 2 -27.30 -33.16 34.37
CA LYS A 2 -26.73 -32.82 33.05
C LYS A 2 -25.62 -31.78 33.21
N PRO A 3 -24.60 -31.74 32.34
CA PRO A 3 -24.05 -30.46 31.90
C PRO A 3 -24.48 -30.14 30.48
N ARG A 4 -24.88 -28.88 30.33
CA ARG A 4 -25.37 -28.19 29.12
C ARG A 4 -24.38 -28.27 27.95
N SER A 5 -24.91 -28.58 26.77
CA SER A 5 -24.32 -28.14 25.50
C SER A 5 -24.47 -26.62 25.38
N ALA A 6 -23.36 -25.91 25.13
CA ALA A 6 -23.36 -24.48 24.88
C ALA A 6 -24.02 -24.17 23.52
N PRO A 7 -24.85 -23.12 23.41
CA PRO A 7 -25.39 -22.70 22.13
C PRO A 7 -24.31 -21.97 21.33
N ASN A 8 -23.97 -22.52 20.16
CA ASN A 8 -23.12 -21.87 19.16
C ASN A 8 -23.92 -20.77 18.46
N ASN A 9 -23.96 -19.58 19.03
CA ASN A 9 -24.55 -18.40 18.41
C ASN A 9 -23.46 -17.35 18.17
N GLY A 10 -22.82 -17.44 17.00
CA GLY A 10 -21.85 -16.48 16.50
C GLY A 10 -22.30 -15.90 15.16
N THR A 11 -23.36 -15.11 15.19
CA THR A 11 -23.57 -13.90 14.36
C THR A 11 -22.82 -13.86 13.02
N HIS A 12 -23.40 -14.47 11.98
CA HIS A 12 -22.98 -14.33 10.59
C HIS A 12 -23.39 -12.98 9.97
N ASN A 13 -23.03 -11.86 10.60
CA ASN A 13 -23.15 -10.53 10.00
C ASN A 13 -21.75 -9.97 9.69
N LYS A 14 -20.98 -10.70 8.89
CA LYS A 14 -19.75 -10.13 8.31
C LYS A 14 -20.15 -9.11 7.26
N ASN A 15 -20.01 -7.83 7.60
CA ASN A 15 -20.30 -6.67 6.76
C ASN A 15 -19.82 -6.88 5.32
N LYS A 16 -20.61 -6.46 4.33
CA LYS A 16 -20.23 -6.52 2.90
C LYS A 16 -18.85 -5.89 2.67
N LEU A 17 -18.58 -4.82 3.40
CA LEU A 17 -17.28 -4.14 3.45
C LEU A 17 -16.15 -5.03 3.96
N ALA A 18 -16.37 -5.76 5.06
CA ALA A 18 -15.38 -6.72 5.58
C ALA A 18 -15.08 -7.85 4.57
N ARG A 19 -16.09 -8.31 3.83
CA ARG A 19 -15.88 -9.28 2.74
C ARG A 19 -15.12 -8.67 1.56
N ALA A 20 -15.36 -7.40 1.24
CA ALA A 20 -14.62 -6.70 0.20
C ALA A 20 -13.14 -6.55 0.59
N PHE A 21 -12.84 -6.07 1.81
CA PHE A 21 -11.48 -6.00 2.32
C PHE A 21 -10.81 -7.37 2.38
N GLN A 22 -11.51 -8.41 2.87
CA GLN A 22 -10.96 -9.77 2.90
C GLN A 22 -10.63 -10.29 1.50
N ARG A 23 -11.47 -9.98 0.49
CA ARG A 23 -11.20 -10.38 -0.91
C ARG A 23 -9.99 -9.66 -1.48
N VAL A 24 -9.83 -8.37 -1.21
CA VAL A 24 -8.66 -7.58 -1.64
C VAL A 24 -7.38 -8.12 -0.98
N ILE A 25 -7.43 -8.41 0.33
CA ILE A 25 -6.30 -8.96 1.09
C ILE A 25 -5.93 -10.36 0.57
N ASN A 26 -6.92 -11.26 0.39
CA ASN A 26 -6.66 -12.62 -0.07
C ASN A 26 -6.20 -12.68 -1.53
N LEU A 27 -6.67 -11.76 -2.39
CA LEU A 27 -6.17 -11.62 -3.76
C LEU A 27 -4.67 -11.27 -3.77
N ARG A 28 -4.22 -10.51 -2.76
CA ARG A 28 -2.82 -10.13 -2.56
C ARG A 28 -1.95 -11.28 -2.05
N THR A 29 -2.49 -12.15 -1.18
CA THR A 29 -1.73 -13.30 -0.62
C THR A 29 -1.62 -14.48 -1.58
N ALA A 30 -2.50 -14.56 -2.59
CA ALA A 30 -2.47 -15.60 -3.61
C ALA A 30 -1.35 -15.41 -4.66
N SER A 31 -0.61 -14.30 -4.61
CA SER A 31 0.66 -14.15 -5.36
C SER A 31 1.79 -14.93 -4.66
N LYS A 32 1.55 -16.21 -4.34
CA LYS A 32 2.62 -17.16 -4.09
C LYS A 32 3.04 -17.71 -5.44
N ILE A 33 4.28 -17.43 -5.79
CA ILE A 33 5.03 -17.98 -6.91
C ILE A 33 4.77 -19.49 -6.98
N ALA A 34 3.89 -19.91 -7.91
CA ALA A 34 3.75 -21.30 -8.28
C ALA A 34 4.88 -21.59 -9.28
N SER A 35 5.94 -22.22 -8.80
CA SER A 35 6.95 -22.84 -9.65
C SER A 35 6.28 -23.98 -10.42
N THR A 36 5.96 -23.77 -11.70
CA THR A 36 5.33 -24.77 -12.55
C THR A 36 6.39 -25.52 -13.37
N ASN A 37 6.99 -26.55 -12.77
CA ASN A 37 7.53 -27.66 -13.56
C ASN A 37 6.39 -28.66 -13.73
N GLY A 38 5.62 -28.51 -14.81
CA GLY A 38 4.48 -29.37 -15.10
C GLY A 38 3.96 -29.11 -16.50
N VAL A 39 4.55 -29.80 -17.47
CA VAL A 39 4.05 -29.92 -18.84
C VAL A 39 2.62 -30.45 -18.80
N GLY A 40 1.66 -29.63 -19.20
CA GLY A 40 0.26 -29.98 -19.38
C GLY A 40 -0.18 -29.57 -20.78
N ILE A 41 -0.05 -30.51 -21.72
CA ILE A 41 -0.70 -30.44 -23.04
C ILE A 41 -2.21 -30.47 -22.80
N GLY A 42 -2.90 -29.39 -23.16
CA GLY A 42 -4.35 -29.26 -23.13
C GLY A 42 -4.84 -28.61 -24.41
N THR A 43 -5.59 -29.37 -25.19
CA THR A 43 -6.10 -29.09 -26.53
C THR A 43 -7.11 -27.94 -26.58
N TYR A 44 -6.96 -27.13 -27.63
CA TYR A 44 -7.85 -26.12 -28.24
C TYR A 44 -9.35 -26.15 -27.89
N SER A 45 -9.87 -24.97 -27.49
CA SER A 45 -11.25 -24.53 -27.74
C SER A 45 -11.27 -23.03 -28.05
N HIS A 46 -12.20 -22.66 -28.94
CA HIS A 46 -12.28 -21.42 -29.73
C HIS A 46 -12.46 -20.11 -28.94
N GLY A 47 -11.60 -19.14 -29.28
CA GLY A 47 -11.88 -17.71 -29.53
C GLY A 47 -12.92 -16.96 -28.70
N ASP A 48 -12.53 -16.49 -27.50
CA ASP A 48 -13.01 -15.25 -26.84
C ASP A 48 -12.23 -15.00 -25.51
N ASP A 49 -11.73 -16.07 -24.88
CA ASP A 49 -11.18 -16.05 -23.51
C ASP A 49 -9.83 -15.29 -23.34
N GLY A 50 -9.06 -15.14 -24.43
CA GLY A 50 -7.73 -14.51 -24.39
C GLY A 50 -7.75 -12.99 -24.17
N ASP A 51 -8.73 -12.30 -24.76
CA ASP A 51 -8.86 -10.84 -24.66
C ASP A 51 -9.33 -10.42 -23.27
N ASP A 52 -10.23 -11.18 -22.66
CA ASP A 52 -10.71 -10.92 -21.31
C ASP A 52 -9.62 -11.16 -20.25
N VAL A 53 -8.77 -12.18 -20.43
CA VAL A 53 -7.59 -12.39 -19.57
C VAL A 53 -6.61 -11.22 -19.69
N LYS A 54 -6.34 -10.74 -20.91
CA LYS A 54 -5.43 -9.60 -21.15
C LYS A 54 -5.97 -8.30 -20.54
N ARG A 55 -7.26 -7.99 -20.74
CA ARG A 55 -7.93 -6.82 -20.12
C ARG A 55 -7.88 -6.89 -18.60
N LYS A 56 -8.16 -8.06 -18.02
CA LYS A 56 -8.11 -8.27 -16.57
C LYS A 56 -6.69 -8.09 -16.02
N ALA A 57 -5.68 -8.58 -16.73
CA ALA A 57 -4.28 -8.37 -16.35
C ALA A 57 -3.89 -6.89 -16.42
N GLY A 58 -4.26 -6.19 -17.50
CA GLY A 58 -4.04 -4.75 -17.65
C GLY A 58 -4.71 -3.95 -16.53
N LEU A 59 -5.95 -4.29 -16.16
CA LEU A 59 -6.65 -3.65 -15.04
C LEU A 59 -5.95 -3.88 -13.70
N LYS A 60 -5.43 -5.08 -13.44
CA LYS A 60 -4.65 -5.36 -12.22
C LYS A 60 -3.38 -4.51 -12.16
N ALA A 61 -2.65 -4.41 -13.27
CA ALA A 61 -1.47 -3.56 -13.37
C ALA A 61 -1.81 -2.07 -13.15
N LEU A 62 -2.91 -1.59 -13.74
CA LEU A 62 -3.42 -0.24 -13.53
C LEU A 62 -3.72 0.04 -12.05
N ILE A 63 -4.45 -0.87 -11.40
CA ILE A 63 -4.78 -0.77 -9.97
C ILE A 63 -3.51 -0.73 -9.12
N ALA A 64 -2.52 -1.59 -9.43
CA ALA A 64 -1.25 -1.60 -8.71
C ALA A 64 -0.50 -0.26 -8.82
N MET A 65 -0.45 0.35 -10.01
CA MET A 65 0.17 1.67 -10.17
C MET A 65 -0.57 2.77 -9.39
N VAL A 66 -1.90 2.70 -9.29
CA VAL A 66 -2.66 3.62 -8.43
C VAL A 66 -2.24 3.46 -6.97
N PHE A 67 -2.16 2.22 -6.46
CA PHE A 67 -1.71 1.96 -5.09
C PHE A 67 -0.28 2.43 -4.85
N ALA A 68 0.62 2.18 -5.78
CA ALA A 68 2.00 2.65 -5.71
C ALA A 68 2.07 4.19 -5.64
N SER A 69 1.32 4.88 -6.50
CA SER A 69 1.29 6.35 -6.54
C SER A 69 0.69 6.95 -5.28
N VAL A 70 -0.45 6.43 -4.80
CA VAL A 70 -1.10 6.88 -3.56
C VAL A 70 -0.20 6.65 -2.35
N THR A 71 0.50 5.51 -2.28
CA THR A 71 1.44 5.23 -1.20
C THR A 71 2.68 6.11 -1.27
N SER A 72 3.15 6.45 -2.49
CA SER A 72 4.23 7.42 -2.70
C SER A 72 3.82 8.82 -2.22
N ILE A 73 2.59 9.27 -2.53
CA ILE A 73 2.04 10.54 -2.02
C ILE A 73 1.98 10.52 -0.49
N LYS A 74 1.55 9.42 0.12
CA LYS A 74 1.52 9.28 1.57
C LYS A 74 2.91 9.43 2.19
N ALA A 75 3.93 8.82 1.59
CA ALA A 75 5.31 8.94 2.05
C ALA A 75 5.81 10.39 1.92
N ALA A 76 5.61 11.04 0.77
CA ALA A 76 5.99 12.44 0.56
C ALA A 76 5.28 13.38 1.53
N TYR A 77 4.01 13.12 1.87
CA TYR A 77 3.32 13.89 2.90
C TYR A 77 3.91 13.70 4.30
N ALA A 78 4.34 12.49 4.65
CA ALA A 78 5.04 12.25 5.91
C ALA A 78 6.39 12.99 5.94
N GLU A 79 7.11 13.06 4.82
CA GLU A 79 8.35 13.83 4.68
C GLU A 79 8.09 15.33 4.87
N LEU A 80 7.00 15.86 4.28
CA LEU A 80 6.55 17.23 4.48
C LEU A 80 6.27 17.53 5.96
N GLN A 81 5.67 16.59 6.70
CA GLN A 81 5.40 16.75 8.12
C GLN A 81 6.69 16.80 8.95
N MET A 82 7.66 15.93 8.63
CA MET A 82 8.97 15.94 9.28
C MET A 82 9.72 17.26 9.06
N ALA A 83 9.66 17.79 7.84
CA ALA A 83 10.35 19.01 7.45
C ALA A 83 9.76 20.28 8.09
N GLN A 84 8.64 20.19 8.82
CA GLN A 84 8.08 21.35 9.51
C GLN A 84 8.72 21.57 10.89
N HIS A 85 9.30 20.54 11.51
CA HIS A 85 9.82 20.61 12.88
C HIS A 85 11.09 19.78 13.05
N PRO A 86 12.28 20.42 13.06
CA PRO A 86 12.51 21.84 12.79
C PRO A 86 12.20 22.21 11.33
N TYR A 87 11.91 23.48 11.08
CA TYR A 87 11.55 23.96 9.73
C TYR A 87 12.72 23.81 8.75
N ASP A 88 12.48 23.09 7.66
CA ASP A 88 13.39 22.90 6.53
C ASP A 88 12.65 23.20 5.22
N GLY A 89 12.89 24.40 4.68
CA GLY A 89 12.25 24.86 3.46
C GLY A 89 12.66 24.09 2.19
N GLU A 90 13.86 23.53 2.15
CA GLU A 90 14.33 22.73 1.02
C GLU A 90 13.62 21.37 1.02
N ALA A 91 13.58 20.70 2.18
CA ALA A 91 12.88 19.43 2.33
C ALA A 91 11.37 19.56 2.06
N ILE A 92 10.75 20.68 2.47
CA ILE A 92 9.35 20.99 2.12
C ILE A 92 9.17 21.06 0.60
N GLN A 93 10.02 21.80 -0.12
CA GLN A 93 9.92 21.92 -1.58
C GLN A 93 10.10 20.59 -2.29
N VAL A 94 11.04 19.75 -1.82
CA VAL A 94 11.26 18.41 -2.38
C VAL A 94 10.03 17.52 -2.16
N ALA A 95 9.45 17.53 -0.96
CA ALA A 95 8.25 16.77 -0.65
C ALA A 95 7.03 17.23 -1.48
N ASP A 96 6.82 18.54 -1.61
CA ASP A 96 5.76 19.11 -2.44
C ASP A 96 5.91 18.73 -3.91
N GLN A 97 7.13 18.82 -4.44
CA GLN A 97 7.43 18.42 -5.81
C GLN A 97 7.14 16.92 -6.03
N ALA A 98 7.52 16.06 -5.09
CA ALA A 98 7.21 14.63 -5.15
C ALA A 98 5.70 14.35 -5.17
N VAL A 99 4.91 15.08 -4.38
CA VAL A 99 3.43 14.99 -4.43
C VAL A 99 2.90 15.39 -5.80
N VAL A 100 3.36 16.51 -6.35
CA VAL A 100 2.93 17.00 -7.67
C VAL A 100 3.29 16.01 -8.78
N GLU A 101 4.45 15.39 -8.72
CA GLU A 101 4.88 14.36 -9.67
C GLU A 101 3.97 13.13 -9.64
N GLN A 102 3.65 12.62 -8.45
CA GLN A 102 2.73 11.47 -8.32
C GLN A 102 1.30 11.82 -8.77
N LEU A 103 0.84 13.05 -8.54
CA LEU A 103 -0.45 13.52 -9.07
C LEU A 103 -0.46 13.59 -10.60
N LYS A 104 0.65 13.99 -11.23
CA LYS A 104 0.81 13.93 -12.69
C LYS A 104 0.73 12.49 -13.19
N VAL A 105 1.43 11.56 -12.55
CA VAL A 105 1.37 10.11 -12.87
C VAL A 105 -0.07 9.59 -12.78
N LEU A 106 -0.81 9.91 -11.72
CA LEU A 106 -2.21 9.53 -11.58
C LEU A 106 -3.12 10.14 -12.66
N SER A 107 -2.87 11.39 -13.04
CA SER A 107 -3.61 12.08 -14.10
C SER A 107 -3.39 11.39 -15.46
N GLU A 108 -2.15 11.08 -15.80
CA GLU A 108 -1.80 10.34 -17.01
C GLU A 108 -2.41 8.93 -17.01
N LEU A 109 -2.37 8.25 -15.87
CA LEU A 109 -2.94 6.92 -15.72
C LEU A 109 -4.46 6.92 -15.94
N ARG A 110 -5.16 7.91 -15.36
CA ARG A 110 -6.59 8.14 -15.61
C ARG A 110 -6.85 8.40 -17.10
N HIS A 111 -6.03 9.22 -17.73
CA HIS A 111 -6.17 9.56 -19.15
C HIS A 111 -6.03 8.32 -20.05
N LYS A 112 -4.98 7.50 -19.83
CA LYS A 112 -4.75 6.25 -20.57
C LYS A 112 -5.88 5.25 -20.37
N PHE A 113 -6.41 5.13 -19.15
CA PHE A 113 -7.56 4.27 -18.86
C PHE A 113 -8.81 4.69 -19.64
N LEU A 114 -9.13 6.00 -19.66
CA LEU A 114 -10.31 6.52 -20.35
C LEU A 114 -10.23 6.38 -21.87
N LYS A 115 -9.03 6.53 -22.44
CA LYS A 115 -8.81 6.32 -23.88
C LYS A 115 -8.72 4.85 -24.30
N GLN A 116 -8.72 3.91 -23.34
CA GLN A 116 -8.42 2.49 -23.57
C GLN A 116 -7.02 2.24 -24.17
N ASP A 117 -6.11 3.22 -24.06
CA ASP A 117 -4.74 3.19 -24.57
C ASP A 117 -3.79 2.62 -23.51
N LEU A 118 -4.10 1.42 -22.99
CA LEU A 118 -3.26 0.74 -21.99
C LEU A 118 -2.27 -0.18 -22.69
N ASP A 119 -1.22 0.40 -23.27
CA ASP A 119 -0.04 -0.36 -23.71
C ASP A 119 0.87 -0.65 -22.52
N LEU A 120 0.45 -1.61 -21.70
CA LEU A 120 1.19 -2.06 -20.52
C LEU A 120 1.63 -3.50 -20.74
N SER A 121 2.87 -3.82 -20.37
CA SER A 121 3.28 -5.20 -20.08
C SER A 121 2.75 -5.55 -18.69
N PRO A 122 1.63 -6.29 -18.55
CA PRO A 122 0.89 -6.31 -17.29
C PRO A 122 1.68 -6.93 -16.13
N GLN A 123 2.48 -7.97 -16.42
CA GLN A 123 3.28 -8.68 -15.41
C GLN A 123 4.41 -7.79 -14.87
N VAL A 124 5.17 -7.14 -15.77
CA VAL A 124 6.28 -6.26 -15.40
C VAL A 124 5.77 -5.03 -14.67
N THR A 125 4.69 -4.43 -15.19
CA THR A 125 4.06 -3.24 -14.59
C THR A 125 3.55 -3.53 -13.18
N LEU A 126 2.89 -4.67 -12.99
CA LEU A 126 2.41 -5.09 -11.67
C LEU A 126 3.57 -5.23 -10.68
N MET A 127 4.64 -5.93 -11.07
CA MET A 127 5.80 -6.16 -10.20
C MET A 127 6.51 -4.85 -9.83
N LEU A 128 6.73 -3.94 -10.79
CA LEU A 128 7.36 -2.65 -10.53
C LEU A 128 6.52 -1.76 -9.63
N ALA A 129 5.19 -1.74 -9.83
CA ALA A 129 4.27 -1.00 -8.98
C ALA A 129 4.26 -1.54 -7.55
N GLU A 130 4.28 -2.86 -7.37
CA GLU A 130 4.36 -3.49 -6.04
C GLU A 130 5.68 -3.14 -5.33
N ILE A 131 6.81 -3.14 -6.04
CA ILE A 131 8.10 -2.71 -5.49
C ILE A 131 8.05 -1.25 -5.05
N GLN A 132 7.54 -0.35 -5.90
CA GLN A 132 7.41 1.07 -5.56
C GLN A 132 6.49 1.30 -4.35
N GLU A 133 5.38 0.57 -4.27
CA GLU A 133 4.48 0.62 -3.11
C GLU A 133 5.21 0.21 -1.83
N GLN A 134 5.92 -0.92 -1.85
CA GLN A 134 6.68 -1.42 -0.71
C GLN A 134 7.78 -0.44 -0.27
N GLN A 135 8.52 0.15 -1.21
CA GLN A 135 9.53 1.15 -0.90
C GLN A 135 8.92 2.40 -0.25
N SER A 136 7.75 2.83 -0.73
CA SER A 136 7.05 3.99 -0.16
C SER A 136 6.49 3.69 1.24
N MET A 137 6.04 2.46 1.48
CA MET A 137 5.69 2.00 2.83
C MET A 137 6.89 2.02 3.76
N MET A 138 8.06 1.53 3.31
CA MET A 138 9.29 1.55 4.10
C MET A 138 9.65 2.99 4.51
N ARG A 139 9.65 3.94 3.58
CA ARG A 139 9.89 5.36 3.90
C ARG A 139 8.94 5.90 4.98
N THR A 140 7.66 5.54 4.91
CA THR A 140 6.67 5.96 5.92
C THR A 140 6.99 5.38 7.31
N TYR A 141 7.44 4.12 7.37
CA TYR A 141 7.83 3.50 8.62
C TYR A 141 9.10 4.12 9.19
N ASP A 142 10.10 4.39 8.35
CA ASP A 142 11.33 5.06 8.77
C ASP A 142 11.03 6.43 9.39
N ILE A 143 10.12 7.19 8.80
CA ILE A 143 9.65 8.47 9.34
C ILE A 143 8.94 8.30 10.68
N THR A 144 8.09 7.27 10.79
CA THR A 144 7.38 6.98 12.06
C THR A 144 8.37 6.61 13.16
N ILE A 145 9.42 5.83 12.83
CA ILE A 145 10.48 5.46 13.77
C ILE A 145 11.21 6.72 14.26
N LYS A 146 11.64 7.60 13.34
CA LYS A 146 12.31 8.86 13.70
C LYS A 146 11.46 9.75 14.62
N ASN A 147 10.15 9.82 14.39
CA ASN A 147 9.24 10.54 15.27
C ASN A 147 9.20 9.93 16.68
N LEU A 148 9.09 8.60 16.77
CA LEU A 148 9.09 7.91 18.06
C LEU A 148 10.42 8.07 18.80
N GLU A 149 11.55 8.06 18.09
CA GLU A 149 12.87 8.31 18.66
C GLU A 149 12.95 9.74 19.23
N SER A 150 12.50 10.75 18.48
CA SER A 150 12.44 12.14 18.95
C SER A 150 11.52 12.30 20.17
N ASP A 151 10.36 11.62 20.19
CA ASP A 151 9.43 11.65 21.32
C ASP A 151 10.04 11.02 22.59
N ILE A 152 10.88 9.98 22.43
CA ILE A 152 11.60 9.36 23.54
C ILE A 152 12.63 10.35 24.09
N GLU A 153 13.44 10.96 23.23
CA GLU A 153 14.48 11.94 23.63
C GLU A 153 13.89 13.16 24.35
N GLU A 154 12.75 13.68 23.88
CA GLU A 154 12.05 14.79 24.54
C GLU A 154 11.58 14.39 25.95
N LYS A 155 11.02 13.18 26.10
CA LYS A 155 10.55 12.69 27.39
C LYS A 155 11.69 12.44 28.36
N ASP A 156 12.79 11.86 27.91
CA ASP A 156 13.98 11.65 28.72
C ASP A 156 14.55 12.99 29.22
N SER A 157 14.61 13.99 28.33
CA SER A 157 15.03 15.36 28.70
C SER A 157 14.11 16.00 29.74
N ALA A 158 12.79 15.78 29.63
CA ALA A 158 11.82 16.29 30.61
C ALA A 158 11.96 15.59 31.97
N ILE A 159 12.21 14.28 31.99
CA ILE A 159 12.46 13.51 33.21
C ILE A 159 13.72 14.05 33.91
N ASP A 160 14.81 14.24 33.18
CA ASP A 160 16.07 14.78 33.73
C ASP A 160 15.88 16.19 34.30
N LEU A 161 15.10 17.03 33.62
CA LEU A 161 14.77 18.38 34.09
C LEU A 161 13.97 18.32 35.40
N HIS A 162 12.94 17.48 35.47
CA HIS A 162 12.10 17.34 36.65
C HIS A 162 12.90 16.78 37.83
N HIS A 163 13.81 15.83 37.58
CA HIS A 163 14.69 15.29 38.61
C HIS A 163 15.58 16.38 39.23
N LYS A 164 16.18 17.23 38.39
CA LYS A 164 16.99 18.38 38.86
C LYS A 164 16.19 19.38 39.68
N GLN A 165 14.91 19.60 39.34
CA GLN A 165 14.02 20.50 40.09
C GLN A 165 13.63 19.94 41.47
N LEU A 166 13.64 18.62 41.65
CA LEU A 166 13.34 17.98 42.94
C LEU A 166 14.56 17.89 43.86
N GLU A 167 15.78 18.01 43.33
CA GLU A 167 17.02 18.00 44.10
C GLU A 167 17.40 19.38 44.68
N HIS A 168 16.64 20.42 44.35
CA HIS A 168 16.79 21.80 44.83
C HIS A 168 15.63 22.20 45.75
#